data_AF-A0AB34H6V9-F1
#
_entry.id   AF-A0AB34H6V9-F1
#
_cell.length_a   1.000
_cell.length_b   1.000
_cell.length_c   1.000
_cell.angle_alpha   90.00
_cell.angle_beta   90.00
_cell.angle_gamma   90.00
#
_symmetry.space_group_name_H-M   'P 1'
#
loop_
_entity.id
_entity.type
_entity.pdbx_description
1 polymer ?
#
loop_
_entity_poly.entity_id
_entity_poly.type
_entity_poly.pdbx_seq_one_letter_code
_entity_poly.pdbx_strand_id
1 'polypeptide(L)'
;MRTVTNYFIVNLSLADVLVTITCLPATLVVDITETWFFGQSLCKVIPYLQTVSVSVSVLTLSCIALDRWYAICHPLMFKSTAKRARNSIVIIWIVSCIIMIPQAIVMECSTMLPGLANKTTLFTVCDEHWGGKSIVALAFI
;
A
#
# COMPACT_ATOMS: atom_id res chain seq x y z
N MET A 1 22.67 -18.28 6.79
CA MET A 1 22.63 -16.86 6.34
C MET A 1 21.64 -16.03 7.18
N ARG A 2 21.92 -15.76 8.46
CA ARG A 2 21.06 -14.94 9.35
C ARG A 2 21.66 -13.56 9.58
N THR A 3 21.72 -12.75 8.53
CA THR A 3 22.10 -11.34 8.63
C THR A 3 20.85 -10.49 8.82
N VAL A 4 21.02 -9.30 9.41
CA VAL A 4 19.95 -8.32 9.62
C VAL A 4 19.23 -8.00 8.30
N THR A 5 19.99 -7.84 7.22
CA THR A 5 19.49 -7.56 5.87
C THR A 5 18.57 -8.67 5.34
N ASN A 6 18.87 -9.94 5.64
CA ASN A 6 18.03 -11.05 5.17
C ASN A 6 16.64 -11.07 5.82
N TYR A 7 16.50 -10.60 7.07
CA TYR A 7 15.17 -10.47 7.68
C TYR A 7 14.32 -9.40 7.01
N PHE A 8 14.91 -8.28 6.59
CA PHE A 8 14.22 -7.26 5.80
C PHE A 8 13.79 -7.80 4.44
N ILE A 9 14.69 -8.51 3.75
CA ILE A 9 14.40 -9.09 2.43
C ILE A 9 13.26 -10.12 2.51
N VAL A 10 13.25 -10.99 3.52
CA VAL A 10 12.16 -11.97 3.69
C VAL A 10 10.83 -11.28 3.98
N ASN A 11 10.79 -10.29 4.88
CA ASN A 11 9.57 -9.53 5.16
C ASN A 11 9.04 -8.80 3.91
N LEU A 12 9.95 -8.20 3.12
CA LEU A 12 9.61 -7.54 1.86
C LEU A 12 9.04 -8.56 0.86
N SER A 13 9.71 -9.70 0.68
CA SER A 13 9.24 -10.75 -0.25
C SER A 13 7.87 -11.31 0.11
N LEU A 14 7.55 -11.44 1.40
CA LEU A 14 6.23 -11.90 1.84
C LEU A 14 5.14 -10.86 1.57
N ALA A 15 5.45 -9.58 1.79
CA ALA A 15 4.54 -8.48 1.48
C ALA A 15 4.27 -8.40 -0.04
N ASP A 16 5.32 -8.45 -0.84
CA ASP A 16 5.23 -8.40 -2.31
C ASP A 16 4.47 -9.60 -2.85
N VAL A 17 4.71 -10.82 -2.34
CA VAL A 17 3.98 -12.02 -2.75
C VAL A 17 2.50 -11.91 -2.39
N LEU A 18 2.17 -11.41 -1.19
CA LEU A 18 0.77 -11.22 -0.80
C LEU A 18 0.06 -10.28 -1.76
N VAL A 19 0.66 -9.12 -2.05
CA VAL A 19 0.11 -8.10 -2.96
C VAL A 19 0.05 -8.60 -4.41
N THR A 20 1.06 -9.34 -4.85
CA THR A 20 1.09 -9.97 -6.19
C THR A 20 -0.04 -10.98 -6.34
N ILE A 21 -0.36 -11.75 -5.30
CA ILE A 21 -1.44 -12.73 -5.35
C ILE A 21 -2.82 -12.05 -5.25
N THR A 22 -2.97 -10.99 -4.45
CA THR A 22 -4.29 -10.38 -4.21
C THR A 22 -4.63 -9.25 -5.17
N CYS A 23 -3.69 -8.34 -5.44
CA CYS A 23 -3.96 -7.12 -6.21
C CYS A 23 -3.81 -7.38 -7.71
N LEU A 24 -2.79 -8.12 -8.13
CA LEU A 24 -2.45 -8.30 -9.55
C LEU A 24 -3.57 -8.97 -10.36
N PRO A 25 -4.24 -10.04 -9.88
CA PRO A 25 -5.37 -10.63 -10.60
C PRO A 25 -6.57 -9.68 -10.69
N ALA A 26 -6.84 -8.91 -9.63
CA ALA A 26 -7.93 -7.97 -9.62
C ALA A 26 -7.68 -6.81 -10.60
N THR A 27 -6.47 -6.25 -10.60
CA THR A 27 -6.04 -5.23 -11.57
C THR A 27 -6.15 -5.77 -13.00
N LEU A 28 -5.67 -6.99 -13.27
CA LEU A 28 -5.77 -7.60 -14.60
C LEU A 28 -7.22 -7.73 -15.08
N VAL A 29 -8.13 -8.16 -14.20
CA VAL A 29 -9.56 -8.25 -14.55
C VAL A 29 -10.12 -6.87 -14.88
N VAL A 30 -9.83 -5.86 -14.06
CA VAL A 30 -10.29 -4.48 -14.29
C VAL A 30 -9.75 -3.92 -15.60
N ASP A 31 -8.47 -4.14 -15.90
CA ASP A 31 -7.83 -3.65 -17.13
C ASP A 31 -8.40 -4.30 -18.40
N ILE A 32 -8.81 -5.57 -18.33
CA ILE A 32 -9.39 -6.30 -19.49
C ILE A 32 -10.87 -5.96 -19.67
N THR A 33 -11.61 -5.80 -18.58
CA THR A 33 -13.08 -5.73 -18.61
C THR A 33 -13.63 -4.32 -18.42
N GLU A 34 -12.75 -3.37 -18.10
CA GLU A 34 -13.08 -1.99 -17.71
C GLU A 34 -14.13 -1.91 -16.58
N THR A 35 -14.30 -3.00 -15.81
CA THR A 35 -15.34 -3.14 -14.78
C THR A 35 -14.81 -3.73 -13.49
N TRP A 36 -15.38 -3.28 -12.39
CA TRP A 36 -15.10 -3.75 -11.04
C TRP A 36 -16.14 -4.76 -10.58
N PHE A 37 -15.75 -6.04 -10.48
CA PHE A 37 -16.64 -7.14 -10.08
C PHE A 37 -16.60 -7.49 -8.58
N PHE A 38 -15.61 -7.00 -7.85
CA PHE A 38 -15.27 -7.49 -6.50
C PHE A 38 -16.04 -6.80 -5.36
N GLY A 39 -16.95 -5.86 -5.69
CA GLY A 39 -17.78 -5.13 -4.74
C GLY A 39 -17.06 -4.03 -3.95
N GLN A 40 -17.81 -3.30 -3.13
CA GLN A 40 -17.36 -2.07 -2.44
C GLN A 40 -16.18 -2.31 -1.48
N SER A 41 -16.21 -3.39 -0.71
CA SER A 41 -15.17 -3.66 0.30
C SER A 41 -13.81 -3.88 -0.35
N LEU A 42 -13.76 -4.70 -1.40
CA LEU A 42 -12.51 -4.97 -2.11
C LEU A 42 -12.02 -3.75 -2.91
N CYS A 43 -12.92 -2.87 -3.36
CA CYS A 43 -12.55 -1.61 -4.00
C CYS A 43 -11.76 -0.67 -3.08
N LYS A 44 -12.00 -0.74 -1.78
CA LYS A 44 -11.20 0.01 -0.80
C LYS A 44 -9.93 -0.76 -0.41
N VAL A 45 -10.06 -2.07 -0.17
CA VAL A 45 -8.97 -2.90 0.35
C VAL A 45 -7.84 -3.12 -0.65
N ILE A 46 -8.15 -3.40 -1.93
CA ILE A 46 -7.13 -3.74 -2.93
C ILE A 46 -6.21 -2.55 -3.24
N PRO A 47 -6.73 -1.34 -3.56
CA PRO A 47 -5.90 -0.15 -3.74
C PRO A 47 -5.16 0.25 -2.47
N TYR A 48 -5.78 0.10 -1.29
CA TYR A 48 -5.12 0.36 -0.01
C TYR A 48 -3.91 -0.57 0.23
N LEU A 49 -4.08 -1.88 0.03
CA LEU A 49 -2.96 -2.83 0.18
C LEU A 49 -1.84 -2.55 -0.82
N GLN A 50 -2.19 -2.17 -2.05
CA GLN A 50 -1.22 -1.79 -3.07
C GLN A 50 -0.40 -0.57 -2.65
N THR A 51 -1.04 0.52 -2.21
CA THR A 51 -0.33 1.74 -1.80
C THR A 51 0.46 1.54 -0.50
N VAL A 52 -0.05 0.75 0.44
CA VAL A 52 0.70 0.33 1.65
C VAL A 52 1.96 -0.45 1.25
N SER A 53 1.87 -1.40 0.32
CA SER A 53 3.02 -2.18 -0.13
C SER A 53 4.11 -1.32 -0.77
N VAL A 54 3.71 -0.36 -1.62
CA VAL A 54 4.63 0.60 -2.23
C VAL A 54 5.33 1.44 -1.16
N SER A 55 4.56 1.95 -0.19
CA SER A 55 5.11 2.72 0.94
C SER A 55 6.10 1.90 1.79
N VAL A 56 5.74 0.67 2.16
CA VAL A 56 6.59 -0.24 2.94
C VAL A 56 7.89 -0.52 2.19
N SER A 57 7.82 -0.73 0.87
CA SER A 57 9.00 -0.97 0.02
C SER A 57 9.96 0.20 0.02
N VAL A 58 9.47 1.42 -0.22
CA VAL A 58 10.31 2.64 -0.26
C VAL A 58 10.92 2.93 1.11
N LEU A 59 10.16 2.79 2.20
CA LEU A 59 10.66 3.00 3.55
C LEU A 59 11.68 1.93 3.97
N THR A 60 11.48 0.68 3.54
CA THR A 60 12.44 -0.41 3.76
C THR A 60 13.75 -0.14 3.03
N LEU A 61 13.70 0.26 1.75
CA LEU A 61 14.88 0.64 0.97
C LEU A 61 15.62 1.83 1.61
N SER A 62 14.88 2.83 2.07
CA SER A 62 15.43 3.97 2.80
C SER A 62 16.13 3.55 4.10
N CYS A 63 15.52 2.66 4.87
CA CYS A 63 16.13 2.10 6.09
C CYS A 63 17.41 1.30 5.79
N ILE A 64 17.44 0.52 4.70
CA ILE A 64 18.64 -0.20 4.26
C ILE A 64 19.74 0.79 3.88
N ALA A 65 19.41 1.87 3.16
CA ALA A 65 20.35 2.91 2.78
C ALA A 65 20.94 3.61 4.01
N LEU A 66 20.10 3.97 4.98
CA LEU A 66 20.53 4.57 6.25
C LEU A 66 21.42 3.63 7.06
N ASP A 67 21.05 2.34 7.17
CA ASP A 67 21.84 1.34 7.88
C ASP A 67 23.25 1.22 7.26
N ARG A 68 23.35 1.21 5.93
CA ARG A 68 24.64 1.21 5.23
C ARG A 68 25.42 2.51 5.39
N TRP A 69 24.75 3.65 5.34
CA TRP A 69 25.39 4.96 5.54
C TRP A 69 26.01 5.05 6.93
N TYR A 70 25.28 4.67 7.99
CA TYR A 70 25.82 4.64 9.34
C TYR A 70 26.96 3.63 9.52
N ALA A 71 26.89 2.47 8.87
CA ALA A 71 27.97 1.48 8.91
C ALA A 71 29.29 2.01 8.32
N ILE A 72 29.21 2.80 7.25
CA ILE A 72 30.38 3.35 6.54
C ILE A 72 30.90 4.62 7.23
N CYS A 73 30.01 5.56 7.55
CA CYS A 73 30.39 6.88 8.08
C CYS A 73 30.63 6.89 9.60
N HIS A 74 30.04 5.95 10.35
CA HIS A 74 30.13 5.87 11.81
C HIS A 74 30.47 4.45 12.31
N PRO A 75 31.60 3.86 11.87
CA PRO A 75 31.92 2.45 12.12
C PRO A 75 32.08 2.07 13.60
N LEU A 76 32.50 3.01 14.46
CA LEU A 76 32.74 2.75 15.90
C LEU A 76 31.46 2.80 16.75
N MET A 77 30.40 3.46 16.28
CA MET A 77 29.13 3.64 16.99
C MET A 77 28.06 2.66 16.50
N PHE A 78 28.28 2.01 15.37
CA PHE A 78 27.25 1.25 14.68
C PHE A 78 27.27 -0.24 15.07
N LYS A 79 26.23 -0.67 15.80
CA LYS A 79 25.91 -2.09 16.03
C LYS A 79 24.63 -2.47 15.29
N SER A 80 24.77 -3.08 14.11
CA SER A 80 23.63 -3.65 13.38
C SER A 80 23.07 -4.84 14.17
N THR A 81 21.97 -4.62 14.88
CA THR A 81 21.35 -5.62 15.75
C THR A 81 20.03 -6.07 15.14
N ALA A 82 19.78 -7.39 15.08
CA ALA A 82 18.53 -7.95 14.56
C ALA A 82 17.26 -7.42 15.27
N LYS A 83 17.39 -7.03 16.54
CA LYS A 83 16.31 -6.40 17.31
C LYS A 83 15.96 -5.00 16.80
N ARG A 84 16.97 -4.19 16.44
CA ARG A 84 16.76 -2.85 15.84
C ARG A 84 16.06 -2.97 14.50
N ALA A 85 16.49 -3.92 13.68
CA ALA A 85 15.88 -4.20 12.38
C ALA A 85 14.42 -4.61 12.48
N ARG A 86 14.10 -5.55 13.39
CA ARG A 86 12.72 -5.95 13.66
C ARG A 86 11.87 -4.76 14.09
N ASN A 87 12.37 -3.91 14.98
CA ASN A 87 11.66 -2.71 15.42
C ASN A 87 11.42 -1.74 14.25
N SER A 88 12.42 -1.53 13.37
CA SER A 88 12.26 -0.71 12.16
C SER A 88 11.18 -1.27 11.24
N ILE A 89 11.12 -2.60 11.01
CA ILE A 89 10.07 -3.23 10.21
C ILE A 89 8.68 -2.92 10.79
N VAL A 90 8.50 -3.10 12.10
CA VAL A 90 7.21 -2.83 12.75
C VAL A 90 6.81 -1.37 12.61
N ILE A 91 7.76 -0.44 12.78
CA ILE A 91 7.51 1.00 12.61
C ILE A 91 7.11 1.31 11.16
N ILE A 92 7.81 0.76 10.17
CA ILE A 92 7.51 0.96 8.75
C ILE A 92 6.08 0.54 8.45
N TRP A 93 5.68 -0.66 8.88
CA TRP A 93 4.32 -1.16 8.67
C TRP A 93 3.27 -0.25 9.31
N ILE A 94 3.46 0.16 10.56
CA ILE A 94 2.51 1.03 11.26
C ILE A 94 2.39 2.38 10.54
N VAL A 95 3.51 3.01 10.22
CA VAL A 95 3.54 4.31 9.52
C VAL A 95 2.87 4.18 8.16
N SER A 96 3.25 3.20 7.34
CA SER A 96 2.66 2.96 6.01
C SER A 96 1.15 2.72 6.08
N CYS A 97 0.68 1.94 7.06
CA CYS A 97 -0.76 1.69 7.22
C CYS A 97 -1.52 2.96 7.56
N ILE A 98 -0.96 3.84 8.40
CA ILE A 98 -1.62 5.09 8.83
C ILE A 98 -1.67 6.11 7.69
N ILE A 99 -0.54 6.35 7.03
CA ILE A 99 -0.46 7.39 5.99
C ILE A 99 -1.31 7.06 4.74
N MET A 100 -1.60 5.77 4.52
CA MET A 100 -2.42 5.32 3.38
C MET A 100 -3.91 5.21 3.70
N ILE A 101 -4.35 5.48 4.93
CA ILE A 101 -5.79 5.47 5.30
C ILE A 101 -6.63 6.38 4.38
N PRO A 102 -6.20 7.61 4.04
CA PRO A 102 -6.97 8.47 3.14
C PRO A 102 -7.28 7.79 1.80
N GLN A 103 -6.34 7.00 1.25
CA GLN A 103 -6.56 6.24 0.03
C GLN A 103 -7.77 5.29 0.17
N ALA A 104 -7.85 4.54 1.27
CA ALA A 104 -8.99 3.64 1.51
C ALA A 104 -10.33 4.39 1.67
N ILE A 105 -10.28 5.64 2.16
CA ILE A 105 -11.47 6.48 2.34
C ILE A 105 -11.99 6.96 0.98
N VAL A 106 -11.11 7.49 0.12
CA VAL A 106 -11.49 8.09 -1.17
C VAL A 106 -11.94 7.07 -2.20
N MET A 107 -11.48 5.82 -2.14
CA MET A 107 -11.89 4.78 -3.09
C MET A 107 -13.37 4.43 -2.89
N GLU A 108 -14.18 4.55 -3.94
CA GLU A 108 -15.58 4.16 -3.93
C GLU A 108 -15.98 3.41 -5.21
N CYS A 109 -16.84 2.39 -5.10
CA CYS A 109 -17.50 1.84 -6.28
C CYS A 109 -18.67 2.72 -6.68
N SER A 110 -18.65 3.17 -7.93
CA SER A 110 -19.75 3.90 -8.54
C SER A 110 -20.28 3.15 -9.76
N THR A 111 -21.58 3.24 -9.98
CA THR A 111 -22.23 2.77 -11.22
C THR A 111 -22.38 3.94 -12.17
N MET A 112 -21.92 3.81 -13.42
CA MET A 112 -21.87 4.93 -14.39
C MET A 112 -23.23 5.40 -14.94
N LEU A 113 -24.36 4.77 -14.57
CA LEU A 113 -25.69 5.09 -15.12
C LEU A 113 -26.78 5.34 -14.03
N PRO A 114 -26.67 6.41 -13.23
CA PRO A 114 -27.59 6.69 -12.11
C PRO A 114 -28.97 7.25 -12.52
N GLY A 115 -29.23 7.51 -13.82
CA GLY A 115 -30.37 8.31 -14.31
C GLY A 115 -31.52 7.57 -15.02
N LEU A 116 -31.45 6.25 -15.23
CA LEU A 116 -32.60 5.51 -15.76
C LEU A 116 -33.48 4.98 -14.62
N ALA A 117 -34.79 5.27 -14.68
CA ALA A 117 -35.82 4.75 -13.77
C ALA A 117 -35.85 3.20 -13.71
N ASN A 118 -35.23 2.54 -14.68
CA ASN A 118 -34.97 1.12 -14.70
C ASN A 118 -33.49 0.89 -14.37
N LYS A 119 -33.18 0.37 -13.17
CA LYS A 119 -31.81 0.13 -12.67
C LYS A 119 -31.08 -0.91 -13.53
N THR A 120 -30.54 -0.47 -14.67
CA THR A 120 -29.75 -1.33 -15.55
C THR A 120 -28.29 -1.13 -15.18
N THR A 121 -27.75 -2.00 -14.31
CA THR A 121 -26.33 -2.01 -13.94
C THR A 121 -25.51 -2.60 -15.08
N LEU A 122 -24.97 -1.74 -15.95
CA LEU A 122 -24.16 -2.19 -17.08
C LEU A 122 -22.65 -2.21 -16.73
N PHE A 123 -22.15 -1.16 -16.06
CA PHE A 123 -20.74 -1.02 -15.69
C PHE A 123 -20.59 -0.44 -14.26
N THR A 124 -19.83 -1.14 -13.41
CA THR A 124 -19.42 -0.68 -12.07
C THR A 124 -17.93 -0.36 -12.12
N VAL A 125 -17.52 0.80 -11.63
CA VAL A 125 -16.12 1.23 -11.58
C VAL A 125 -15.71 1.47 -10.15
N CYS A 126 -14.44 1.28 -9.85
CA CYS A 126 -13.83 1.56 -8.56
C CYS A 126 -12.83 2.71 -8.76
N ASP A 127 -13.14 3.89 -8.26
CA ASP A 127 -12.36 5.10 -8.53
C ASP A 127 -12.35 6.04 -7.31
N GLU A 128 -11.44 7.02 -7.33
CA GLU A 128 -11.28 7.98 -6.26
C GLU A 128 -12.38 9.06 -6.29
N HIS A 129 -13.20 9.11 -5.24
CA HIS A 129 -14.25 10.12 -5.10
C HIS A 129 -13.79 11.28 -4.22
N TRP A 130 -13.35 12.36 -4.86
CA TRP A 130 -12.88 13.57 -4.17
C TRP A 130 -14.04 14.53 -3.87
N GLY A 131 -14.67 14.38 -2.70
CA GLY A 131 -15.61 15.38 -2.17
C GLY A 131 -14.86 16.66 -1.79
N GLY A 132 -15.10 17.76 -2.53
CA GLY A 132 -14.27 18.98 -2.58
C GLY A 132 -14.02 19.79 -1.29
N LYS A 133 -14.18 19.26 -0.07
CA LYS A 133 -13.86 19.97 1.19
C LYS A 133 -13.20 19.16 2.31
N SER A 134 -13.14 17.82 2.25
CA SER A 134 -12.66 17.03 3.39
C SER A 134 -11.27 16.42 3.23
N ILE A 135 -10.76 16.26 2.01
CA ILE A 135 -9.51 15.50 1.79
C ILE A 135 -8.27 16.40 1.61
N VAL A 136 -8.46 17.67 1.20
CA VAL A 136 -7.36 18.66 1.16
C VAL A 136 -6.75 18.88 2.55
N ALA A 137 -7.50 18.66 3.64
CA ALA A 137 -6.96 18.78 5.00
C ALA A 137 -6.02 17.62 5.40
N LEU A 138 -6.10 16.46 4.76
CA LEU A 138 -5.27 15.28 5.06
C LEU A 138 -4.03 15.17 4.16
N ALA A 139 -4.04 15.79 2.98
CA ALA A 139 -2.89 15.81 2.06
C ALA A 139 -1.77 16.80 2.47
N PHE A 140 -2.01 17.63 3.50
CA PHE A 140 -1.08 18.68 3.97
C PHE A 140 -0.63 18.52 5.44
N ILE A 141 -0.79 17.33 6.03
CA ILE A 141 -0.15 16.96 7.31
C ILE A 141 0.87 15.86 7.00
#